data_AF-A0A161XG12-F1
#
_entry.id   AF-A0A161XG12-F1
#
_cell.length_a   1.000
_cell.length_b   1.000
_cell.length_c   1.000
_cell.angle_alpha   90.00
_cell.angle_beta   90.00
_cell.angle_gamma   90.00
#
_symmetry.space_group_name_H-M   'P 1'
#
loop_
_entity.id
_entity.type
_entity.pdbx_description
1 polymer ?
#
loop_
_entity_poly.entity_id
_entity_poly.type
_entity_poly.pdbx_seq_one_letter_code
_entity_poly.pdbx_strand_id
1 'polypeptide(L)'
;MLVKVRNDDPSRLSSTERTVVNWLKSWTGAHALPGIAVVQAHGADVVVWTPKTCVVMVVKGFAERVNGALTVAADAPWTIDGRIAPLDGVQSGTEPMEQVCARTDEIEQLLRGAPGRERVGVMGIVLVIPQLGTRVQLEKGVLPDGIDVVVGDGPSSLRSYITRITADEPDSWDAAQVGQALGALGFAAAATYSDLTSEGFPAPRTGSDAPPPPPEPRPAPASTGPTGPRPAAPAPMPSAVPLPSGAPIPPPGAGRPMPPGPVAPAPASGAAVPIPTPGGPGPAPVPPPPRPPLSPQYVAAASGYAAPPRESPPTAPTYGAPQSPGTAQQPYASPPQPYSVPFDPRPPAPVRTHSRGRGIAPLVVLALLVVILATAALCTGGSTRPTPAHPGPGASTPASTSTFTTAPERTIPQQTAGPACYPFQPGCPG
;
A
#
# COMPACT_ATOMS: atom_id res chain seq x y z
N MET A 1 8.61 -5.56 10.31
CA MET A 1 7.73 -5.70 9.15
C MET A 1 7.81 -7.11 8.61
N LEU A 2 6.70 -7.83 8.69
CA LEU A 2 6.51 -9.11 8.03
C LEU A 2 6.26 -8.90 6.53
N VAL A 3 6.81 -9.77 5.69
CA VAL A 3 6.63 -9.69 4.23
C VAL A 3 6.25 -11.07 3.71
N LYS A 4 5.09 -11.16 3.06
CA LYS A 4 4.59 -12.39 2.45
C LYS A 4 4.38 -12.23 0.95
N VAL A 5 4.85 -13.21 0.18
CA VAL A 5 4.65 -13.25 -1.28
C VAL A 5 3.59 -14.30 -1.59
N ARG A 6 2.68 -14.01 -2.53
CA ARG A 6 1.67 -14.98 -2.95
C ARG A 6 2.32 -16.29 -3.38
N ASN A 7 1.76 -17.41 -2.92
CA ASN A 7 2.25 -18.76 -3.16
C ASN A 7 3.71 -19.01 -2.73
N ASP A 8 4.33 -18.10 -1.97
CA ASP A 8 5.75 -18.16 -1.59
C ASP A 8 6.71 -18.35 -2.78
N ASP A 9 6.31 -17.94 -3.99
CA ASP A 9 7.06 -18.12 -5.24
C ASP A 9 7.61 -16.77 -5.75
N PRO A 10 8.83 -16.37 -5.35
CA PRO A 10 9.42 -15.10 -5.77
C PRO A 10 9.82 -15.07 -7.25
N SER A 11 9.79 -16.20 -7.96
CA SER A 11 10.17 -16.26 -9.38
C SER A 11 9.15 -15.60 -10.30
N ARG A 12 7.90 -15.48 -9.83
CA ARG A 12 6.80 -14.81 -10.54
C ARG A 12 6.81 -13.29 -10.42
N LEU A 13 7.70 -12.75 -9.59
CA LEU A 13 7.85 -11.32 -9.39
C LEU A 13 8.74 -10.71 -10.48
N SER A 14 8.34 -9.56 -10.99
CA SER A 14 9.20 -8.72 -11.83
C SER A 14 10.48 -8.33 -11.09
N SER A 15 11.51 -7.89 -11.81
CA SER A 15 12.74 -7.36 -11.17
C SER A 15 12.45 -6.19 -10.22
N THR A 16 11.49 -5.34 -10.61
CA THR A 16 11.07 -4.16 -9.85
C THR A 16 10.34 -4.56 -8.57
N GLU A 17 9.38 -5.49 -8.65
CA GLU A 17 8.69 -6.03 -7.46
C GLU A 17 9.66 -6.74 -6.49
N ARG A 18 10.61 -7.54 -7.01
CA ARG A 18 11.66 -8.17 -6.19
C ARG A 18 12.51 -7.14 -5.46
N THR A 19 12.80 -6.01 -6.10
CA THR A 19 13.53 -4.91 -5.49
C THR A 19 12.75 -4.33 -4.31
N VAL A 20 11.45 -4.07 -4.46
CA VAL A 20 10.57 -3.62 -3.36
C VAL A 20 10.52 -4.65 -2.22
N VAL A 21 10.35 -5.94 -2.54
CA VAL A 21 10.37 -7.02 -1.53
C VAL A 21 11.67 -7.01 -0.73
N ASN A 22 12.81 -6.85 -1.41
CA ASN A 22 14.11 -6.77 -0.75
C ASN A 22 14.23 -5.54 0.15
N TRP A 23 13.66 -4.39 -0.26
CA TRP A 23 13.60 -3.20 0.58
C TRP A 23 12.76 -3.43 1.83
N LEU A 24 11.55 -3.95 1.69
CA LEU A 24 10.66 -4.23 2.83
C LEU A 24 11.32 -5.21 3.83
N LYS A 25 11.95 -6.27 3.33
CA LYS A 25 12.69 -7.24 4.15
C LYS A 25 13.92 -6.65 4.84
N SER A 26 14.50 -5.57 4.30
CA SER A 26 15.66 -4.91 4.92
C SER A 26 15.30 -4.08 6.15
N TRP A 27 14.01 -3.77 6.36
CA TRP A 27 13.54 -2.96 7.49
C TRP A 27 13.50 -3.76 8.79
N THR A 28 14.67 -3.87 9.43
CA THR A 28 14.89 -4.63 10.67
C THR A 28 15.59 -3.78 11.72
N GLY A 29 15.57 -4.21 12.98
CA GLY A 29 16.25 -3.54 14.09
C GLY A 29 15.74 -2.11 14.33
N ALA A 30 16.66 -1.14 14.46
CA ALA A 30 16.35 0.28 14.68
C ALA A 30 15.60 0.96 13.51
N HIS A 31 15.41 0.23 12.42
CA HIS A 31 14.84 0.68 11.17
C HIS A 31 13.58 -0.10 10.79
N ALA A 32 13.11 -0.99 11.67
CA ALA A 32 11.88 -1.72 11.49
C ALA A 32 10.68 -0.76 11.50
N LEU A 33 9.79 -0.95 10.53
CA LEU A 33 8.44 -0.42 10.60
C LEU A 33 7.50 -1.52 11.11
N PRO A 34 6.62 -1.19 12.08
CA PRO A 34 5.57 -2.11 12.50
C PRO A 34 4.60 -2.33 11.35
N GLY A 35 4.32 -3.59 11.03
CA GLY A 35 3.32 -3.91 10.02
C GLY A 35 3.55 -5.20 9.25
N ILE A 36 2.69 -5.43 8.27
CA ILE A 36 2.77 -6.55 7.35
C ILE A 36 2.56 -6.09 5.91
N ALA A 37 3.36 -6.63 4.99
CA ALA A 37 3.22 -6.44 3.57
C ALA A 37 2.90 -7.77 2.87
N VAL A 38 1.94 -7.75 1.95
CA VAL A 38 1.64 -8.86 1.04
C VAL A 38 1.89 -8.44 -0.40
N VAL A 39 2.45 -9.34 -1.21
CA VAL A 39 2.84 -9.06 -2.60
C VAL A 39 2.02 -9.91 -3.57
N GLN A 40 1.59 -9.30 -4.67
CA GLN A 40 0.65 -9.84 -5.67
C GLN A 40 -0.73 -10.19 -5.10
N ALA A 41 -1.35 -9.24 -4.40
CA ALA A 41 -2.68 -9.40 -3.81
C ALA A 41 -3.75 -8.68 -4.64
N HIS A 42 -4.74 -9.44 -5.14
CA HIS A 42 -5.92 -8.89 -5.86
C HIS A 42 -5.57 -7.83 -6.92
N GLY A 43 -4.57 -8.12 -7.75
CA GLY A 43 -4.16 -7.24 -8.85
C GLY A 43 -3.34 -6.00 -8.43
N ALA A 44 -3.16 -5.76 -7.14
CA ALA A 44 -2.15 -4.84 -6.61
C ALA A 44 -0.80 -5.56 -6.49
N ASP A 45 0.28 -4.82 -6.76
CA ASP A 45 1.63 -5.38 -6.72
C ASP A 45 2.05 -5.60 -5.28
N VAL A 46 1.74 -4.66 -4.37
CA VAL A 46 1.97 -4.80 -2.93
C VAL A 46 0.85 -4.14 -2.14
N VAL A 47 0.42 -4.75 -1.03
CA VAL A 47 -0.44 -4.11 -0.02
C VAL A 47 0.28 -4.13 1.31
N VAL A 48 0.38 -2.98 1.97
CA VAL A 48 1.07 -2.81 3.26
C VAL A 48 0.08 -2.36 4.31
N TRP A 49 -0.05 -3.11 5.40
CA TRP A 49 -0.72 -2.64 6.60
C TRP A 49 0.29 -2.20 7.62
N THR A 50 0.02 -1.03 8.20
CA THR A 50 0.58 -0.59 9.48
C THR A 50 -0.59 -0.47 10.46
N PRO A 51 -0.35 -0.37 11.78
CA PRO A 51 -1.42 -0.14 12.75
C PRO A 51 -2.29 1.09 12.44
N LYS A 52 -1.79 2.02 11.63
CA LYS A 52 -2.41 3.32 11.35
C LYS A 52 -3.04 3.45 9.97
N THR A 53 -2.61 2.66 8.98
CA THR A 53 -3.13 2.77 7.61
C THR A 53 -2.90 1.51 6.79
N CYS A 54 -3.69 1.36 5.73
CA CYS A 54 -3.52 0.37 4.66
C CYS A 54 -3.08 1.08 3.38
N VAL A 55 -1.95 0.67 2.83
CA VAL A 55 -1.37 1.25 1.61
C VAL A 55 -1.40 0.22 0.49
N VAL A 56 -2.09 0.52 -0.60
CA VAL A 56 -2.10 -0.24 -1.85
C VAL A 56 -1.04 0.35 -2.77
N MET A 57 -0.12 -0.47 -3.27
CA MET A 57 0.97 -0.01 -4.13
C MET A 57 0.87 -0.63 -5.51
N VAL A 58 0.94 0.24 -6.52
CA VAL A 58 1.27 -0.13 -7.90
C VAL A 58 2.73 0.25 -8.14
N VAL A 59 3.54 -0.70 -8.58
CA VAL A 59 4.98 -0.56 -8.73
C VAL A 59 5.32 -0.40 -10.21
N LYS A 60 6.00 0.68 -10.58
CA LYS A 60 6.45 0.95 -11.94
C LYS A 60 7.95 1.13 -11.99
N GLY A 61 8.63 0.32 -12.81
CA GLY A 61 10.04 0.54 -13.15
C GLY A 61 10.14 1.42 -14.38
N PHE A 62 11.27 2.10 -14.55
CA PHE A 62 11.62 2.68 -15.85
C PHE A 62 12.19 1.60 -16.78
N ALA A 63 11.66 1.51 -18.00
CA ALA A 63 12.12 0.60 -19.04
C ALA A 63 13.51 0.97 -19.57
N GLU A 64 13.88 2.26 -19.51
CA GLU A 64 15.19 2.76 -19.93
C GLU A 64 15.77 3.77 -18.93
N ARG A 65 17.06 4.12 -19.10
CA ARG A 65 17.74 5.10 -18.24
C ARG A 65 17.34 6.51 -18.64
N VAL A 66 16.54 7.16 -17.80
CA VAL A 66 16.12 8.55 -18.00
C VAL A 66 16.53 9.42 -16.81
N ASN A 67 16.86 10.67 -17.08
CA ASN A 67 17.06 11.69 -16.05
C ASN A 67 16.10 12.85 -16.35
N GLY A 68 15.65 13.54 -15.32
CA GLY A 68 14.77 14.70 -15.49
C GLY A 68 13.66 14.75 -14.45
N ALA A 69 12.71 15.64 -14.68
CA ALA A 69 11.51 15.75 -13.86
C ALA A 69 10.42 14.82 -14.40
N LEU A 70 9.95 13.90 -13.57
CA LEU A 70 8.74 13.13 -13.81
C LEU A 70 7.54 13.95 -13.36
N THR A 71 6.84 14.54 -14.33
CA THR A 71 5.58 15.24 -14.11
C THR A 71 4.45 14.23 -14.07
N VAL A 72 3.70 14.21 -12.95
CA VAL A 72 2.57 13.30 -12.73
C VAL A 72 1.30 14.08 -12.46
N ALA A 73 0.18 13.60 -12.98
CA ALA A 73 -1.13 14.20 -12.78
C ALA A 73 -2.22 13.11 -12.75
N ALA A 74 -3.39 13.48 -12.24
CA ALA A 74 -4.57 12.61 -12.20
C ALA A 74 -5.12 12.28 -13.60
N ASP A 75 -5.22 13.31 -14.44
CA ASP A 75 -6.00 13.33 -15.69
C ASP A 75 -5.12 13.62 -16.93
N ALA A 76 -3.80 13.67 -16.77
CA ALA A 76 -2.86 13.88 -17.86
C ALA A 76 -1.80 12.77 -17.91
N PRO A 77 -1.27 12.47 -19.11
CA PRO A 77 -0.16 11.54 -19.26
C PRO A 77 1.05 11.91 -18.42
N TRP A 78 1.68 10.92 -17.82
CA TRP A 78 2.92 11.12 -17.08
C TRP A 78 4.08 11.31 -18.05
N THR A 79 4.86 12.37 -17.83
CA THR A 79 5.91 12.76 -18.77
C THR A 79 7.24 13.04 -18.09
N ILE A 80 8.32 12.80 -18.83
CA ILE A 80 9.65 13.36 -18.56
C ILE A 80 10.05 14.21 -19.74
N ASP A 81 10.40 15.47 -19.48
CA ASP A 81 10.80 16.45 -20.50
C ASP A 81 9.79 16.55 -21.67
N GLY A 82 8.48 16.49 -21.34
CA GLY A 82 7.38 16.58 -22.31
C GLY A 82 7.14 15.33 -23.15
N ARG A 83 7.83 14.22 -22.89
CA ARG A 83 7.59 12.92 -23.53
C ARG A 83 6.99 11.94 -22.54
N ILE A 84 6.18 10.99 -23.00
CA ILE A 84 5.63 9.93 -22.14
C ILE A 84 6.76 9.25 -21.38
N ALA A 85 6.61 9.17 -20.06
CA ALA A 85 7.59 8.53 -19.20
C ALA A 85 7.73 7.05 -19.60
N PRO A 86 8.95 6.55 -19.89
CA PRO A 86 9.15 5.19 -20.35
C PRO A 86 9.08 4.22 -19.17
N LEU A 87 7.87 4.02 -18.64
CA LEU A 87 7.57 3.14 -17.52
C LEU A 87 7.11 1.77 -18.03
N ASP A 88 7.43 0.72 -17.27
CA ASP A 88 7.06 -0.65 -17.61
C ASP A 88 5.53 -0.80 -17.75
N GLY A 89 5.09 -1.27 -18.92
CA GLY A 89 3.67 -1.50 -19.22
C GLY A 89 2.85 -0.22 -19.44
N VAL A 90 3.49 0.93 -19.67
CA VAL A 90 2.83 2.22 -19.95
C VAL A 90 2.95 2.55 -21.43
N GLN A 91 1.85 2.94 -22.07
CA GLN A 91 1.82 3.28 -23.51
C GLN A 91 1.39 4.73 -23.73
N SER A 92 0.30 5.14 -23.06
CA SER A 92 -0.32 6.46 -23.18
C SER A 92 0.08 7.41 -22.05
N GLY A 93 0.59 6.89 -20.93
CA GLY A 93 1.06 7.68 -19.79
C GLY A 93 0.04 7.83 -18.66
N THR A 94 -1.23 7.46 -18.86
CA THR A 94 -2.29 7.56 -17.84
C THR A 94 -2.45 6.27 -17.03
N GLU A 95 -1.95 5.15 -17.55
CA GLU A 95 -2.18 3.82 -16.99
C GLU A 95 -1.74 3.65 -15.53
N PRO A 96 -0.60 4.22 -15.05
CA PRO A 96 -0.22 4.10 -13.65
C PRO A 96 -1.27 4.68 -12.69
N MET A 97 -1.87 5.81 -13.07
CA MET A 97 -2.89 6.48 -12.27
C MET A 97 -4.21 5.71 -12.29
N GLU A 98 -4.65 5.30 -13.48
CA GLU A 98 -5.87 4.48 -13.64
C GLU A 98 -5.76 3.17 -12.86
N GLN A 99 -4.59 2.52 -12.93
CA GLN A 99 -4.33 1.27 -12.22
C GLN A 99 -4.37 1.46 -10.71
N VAL A 100 -3.70 2.47 -10.15
CA VAL A 100 -3.70 2.65 -8.68
C VAL A 100 -5.09 3.02 -8.15
N CYS A 101 -5.85 3.84 -8.87
CA CYS A 101 -7.22 4.19 -8.47
C CYS A 101 -8.09 2.93 -8.46
N ALA A 102 -8.11 2.18 -9.57
CA ALA A 102 -8.90 0.96 -9.70
C ALA A 102 -8.54 -0.09 -8.62
N ARG A 103 -7.25 -0.29 -8.33
CA ARG A 103 -6.83 -1.25 -7.29
C ARG A 103 -7.15 -0.79 -5.87
N THR A 104 -7.06 0.51 -5.62
CA THR A 104 -7.42 1.08 -4.31
C THR A 104 -8.91 0.91 -4.07
N ASP A 105 -9.74 1.26 -5.05
CA ASP A 105 -11.21 1.12 -4.97
C ASP A 105 -11.63 -0.36 -4.80
N GLU A 106 -11.02 -1.27 -5.56
CA GLU A 106 -11.28 -2.71 -5.48
C GLU A 106 -10.97 -3.26 -4.08
N ILE A 107 -9.80 -2.92 -3.53
CA ILE A 107 -9.39 -3.36 -2.20
C ILE A 107 -10.24 -2.69 -1.12
N GLU A 108 -10.55 -1.41 -1.26
CA GLU A 108 -11.41 -0.70 -0.31
C GLU A 108 -12.82 -1.32 -0.27
N GLN A 109 -13.41 -1.62 -1.43
CA GLN A 109 -14.71 -2.29 -1.51
C GLN A 109 -14.68 -3.69 -0.89
N LEU A 110 -13.63 -4.46 -1.16
CA LEU A 110 -13.43 -5.79 -0.59
C LEU A 110 -13.31 -5.73 0.94
N LEU A 111 -12.57 -4.74 1.47
CA LEU A 111 -12.38 -4.58 2.91
C LEU A 111 -13.64 -4.06 3.60
N ARG A 112 -14.40 -3.16 2.96
CA ARG A 112 -15.67 -2.62 3.48
C ARG A 112 -16.77 -3.68 3.57
N GLY A 113 -16.68 -4.75 2.78
CA GLY A 113 -17.61 -5.88 2.83
C GLY A 113 -17.50 -6.73 4.10
N ALA A 114 -16.46 -6.55 4.92
CA ALA A 114 -16.28 -7.29 6.16
C ALA A 114 -16.81 -6.50 7.39
N PRO A 115 -17.46 -7.15 8.36
CA PRO A 115 -18.01 -6.49 9.55
C PRO A 115 -16.96 -5.68 10.33
N GLY A 116 -17.31 -4.46 10.75
CA GLY A 116 -16.44 -3.61 11.58
C GLY A 116 -15.34 -2.91 10.79
N ARG A 117 -15.53 -2.77 9.47
CA ARG A 117 -14.58 -2.12 8.55
C ARG A 117 -15.19 -1.02 7.69
N GLU A 118 -16.33 -0.49 8.10
CA GLU A 118 -17.08 0.47 7.30
C GLU A 118 -16.36 1.83 7.17
N ARG A 119 -15.34 2.08 8.01
CA ARG A 119 -14.61 3.36 8.11
C ARG A 119 -13.10 3.24 7.90
N VAL A 120 -12.64 2.13 7.34
CA VAL A 120 -11.20 1.87 7.28
C VAL A 120 -10.61 2.51 6.03
N GLY A 121 -9.72 3.49 6.24
CA GLY A 121 -9.04 4.19 5.16
C GLY A 121 -8.04 3.30 4.43
N VAL A 122 -8.11 3.33 3.11
CA VAL A 122 -7.14 2.72 2.20
C VAL A 122 -6.52 3.85 1.38
N MET A 123 -5.20 3.88 1.32
CA MET A 123 -4.45 4.85 0.54
C MET A 123 -3.77 4.15 -0.64
N GLY A 124 -3.91 4.69 -1.84
CA GLY A 124 -3.23 4.18 -3.03
C GLY A 124 -1.93 4.93 -3.28
N ILE A 125 -0.86 4.22 -3.62
CA ILE A 125 0.36 4.87 -4.11
C ILE A 125 0.90 4.22 -5.36
N VAL A 126 1.46 5.05 -6.25
CA VAL A 126 2.33 4.57 -7.32
C VAL A 126 3.78 4.72 -6.87
N LEU A 127 4.47 3.60 -6.72
CA LEU A 127 5.90 3.56 -6.42
C LEU A 127 6.69 3.43 -7.73
N VAL A 128 7.35 4.52 -8.12
CA VAL A 128 8.21 4.58 -9.31
C VAL A 128 9.64 4.28 -8.92
N ILE A 129 10.28 3.30 -9.56
CA ILE A 129 11.65 2.89 -9.27
C ILE A 129 12.58 3.31 -10.42
N PRO A 130 13.47 4.30 -10.21
CA PRO A 130 14.48 4.69 -11.19
C PRO A 130 15.49 3.58 -11.46
N GLN A 131 16.07 3.57 -12.66
CA GLN A 131 17.20 2.68 -12.96
C GLN A 131 18.47 3.14 -12.22
N LEU A 132 19.34 2.20 -11.86
CA LEU A 132 20.58 2.51 -11.14
C LEU A 132 21.44 3.55 -11.88
N GLY A 133 21.80 4.64 -11.20
CA GLY A 133 22.62 5.72 -11.77
C GLY A 133 21.82 6.79 -12.51
N THR A 134 20.49 6.77 -12.42
CA THR A 134 19.63 7.84 -12.91
C THR A 134 19.16 8.75 -11.77
N ARG A 135 18.74 9.97 -12.12
CA ARG A 135 18.15 10.93 -11.20
C ARG A 135 16.81 11.41 -11.76
N VAL A 136 15.75 10.99 -11.08
CA VAL A 136 14.38 11.40 -11.41
C VAL A 136 13.87 12.28 -10.27
N GLN A 137 13.46 13.49 -10.60
CA GLN A 137 12.79 14.40 -9.67
C GLN A 137 11.27 14.27 -9.87
N LEU A 138 10.50 14.22 -8.79
CA LEU A 138 9.05 14.08 -8.89
C LEU A 138 8.38 15.44 -8.84
N GLU A 139 7.63 15.78 -9.89
CA GLU A 139 6.79 16.98 -9.95
C GLU A 139 5.32 16.57 -9.95
N LYS A 140 4.64 16.77 -8.82
CA LYS A 140 3.23 16.38 -8.65
C LYS A 140 2.33 17.53 -9.07
N GLY A 141 1.46 17.26 -10.04
CA GLY A 141 0.26 18.05 -10.29
C GLY A 141 -0.85 17.71 -9.28
N VAL A 142 -2.10 18.00 -9.66
CA VAL A 142 -3.27 17.62 -8.87
C VAL A 142 -3.42 16.09 -8.92
N LEU A 143 -3.52 15.46 -7.76
CA LEU A 143 -3.74 14.03 -7.59
C LEU A 143 -5.11 13.77 -6.96
N PRO A 144 -5.74 12.61 -7.19
CA PRO A 144 -6.98 12.24 -6.50
C PRO A 144 -6.77 12.12 -4.98
N ASP A 145 -7.83 12.36 -4.21
CA ASP A 145 -7.79 12.19 -2.76
C ASP A 145 -7.44 10.74 -2.38
N GLY A 146 -6.58 10.58 -1.38
CA GLY A 146 -6.11 9.27 -0.93
C GLY A 146 -5.15 8.56 -1.90
N ILE A 147 -4.74 9.22 -2.99
CA ILE A 147 -3.75 8.71 -3.94
C ILE A 147 -2.48 9.56 -3.89
N ASP A 148 -1.32 8.91 -3.93
CA ASP A 148 -0.04 9.61 -4.00
C ASP A 148 0.97 8.92 -4.94
N VAL A 149 2.04 9.64 -5.28
CA VAL A 149 3.15 9.12 -6.10
C VAL A 149 4.45 9.26 -5.34
N VAL A 150 5.29 8.23 -5.40
CA VAL A 150 6.56 8.16 -4.68
C VAL A 150 7.65 7.68 -5.63
N VAL A 151 8.78 8.38 -5.64
CA VAL A 151 10.00 7.88 -6.29
C VAL A 151 10.79 7.07 -5.26
N GLY A 152 10.92 5.77 -5.50
CA GLY A 152 11.71 4.84 -4.70
C GLY A 152 13.15 4.82 -5.18
N ASP A 153 14.00 5.67 -4.61
CA ASP A 153 15.46 5.66 -4.84
C ASP A 153 16.21 4.64 -3.95
N GLY A 154 15.50 3.91 -3.09
CA GLY A 154 16.07 2.91 -2.20
C GLY A 154 15.12 2.52 -1.05
N PRO A 155 15.57 1.63 -0.14
CA PRO A 155 14.75 1.20 0.99
C PRO A 155 14.40 2.35 1.95
N SER A 156 15.24 3.37 2.03
CA SER A 156 15.05 4.50 2.95
C SER A 156 13.96 5.47 2.51
N SER A 157 13.79 5.72 1.20
CA SER A 157 12.75 6.66 0.70
C SER A 157 11.35 6.11 0.91
N LEU A 158 11.10 4.86 0.49
CA LEU A 158 9.81 4.21 0.73
C LEU A 158 9.50 4.13 2.23
N ARG A 159 10.49 3.79 3.06
CA ARG A 159 10.30 3.77 4.52
C ARG A 159 9.94 5.15 5.05
N SER A 160 10.69 6.17 4.68
CA SER A 160 10.46 7.55 5.14
C SER A 160 9.10 8.06 4.71
N TYR A 161 8.66 7.67 3.50
CA TYR A 161 7.31 7.94 3.02
C TYR A 161 6.25 7.32 3.93
N ILE A 162 6.33 6.01 4.19
CA ILE A 162 5.38 5.30 5.07
C ILE A 162 5.41 5.88 6.49
N THR A 163 6.60 6.18 7.04
CA THR A 163 6.70 6.84 8.35
C THR A 163 5.99 8.19 8.38
N ARG A 164 6.12 8.99 7.32
CA ARG A 164 5.49 10.31 7.25
C ARG A 164 3.97 10.23 7.24
N ILE A 165 3.40 9.38 6.40
CA ILE A 165 1.93 9.21 6.31
C ILE A 165 1.32 8.57 7.57
N THR A 166 2.16 7.95 8.41
CA THR A 166 1.73 7.31 9.66
C THR A 166 2.11 8.10 10.92
N ALA A 167 2.76 9.26 10.80
CA ALA A 167 3.28 9.97 11.98
C ALA A 167 2.15 10.40 12.93
N ASP A 168 1.10 11.04 12.38
CA ASP A 168 0.07 11.72 13.17
C ASP A 168 -1.29 10.99 13.19
N GLU A 169 -1.42 9.88 12.48
CA GLU A 169 -2.65 9.11 12.44
C GLU A 169 -2.83 8.26 13.72
N PRO A 170 -4.06 8.15 14.27
CA PRO A 170 -4.35 7.19 15.31
C PRO A 170 -4.32 5.76 14.75
N ASP A 171 -4.14 4.78 15.63
CA ASP A 171 -4.26 3.37 15.24
C ASP A 171 -5.69 3.10 14.77
N SER A 172 -5.82 2.72 13.49
CA SER A 172 -7.09 2.45 12.80
C SER A 172 -7.27 0.98 12.45
N TRP A 173 -6.20 0.18 12.57
CA TRP A 173 -6.17 -1.24 12.26
C TRP A 173 -5.75 -2.06 13.48
N ASP A 174 -6.60 -2.98 13.92
CA ASP A 174 -6.27 -4.00 14.92
C ASP A 174 -5.83 -5.33 14.30
N ALA A 175 -5.24 -6.20 15.14
CA ALA A 175 -4.70 -7.49 14.69
C ALA A 175 -5.79 -8.44 14.13
N ALA A 176 -7.03 -8.38 14.61
CA ALA A 176 -8.10 -9.21 14.06
C ALA A 176 -8.60 -8.67 12.72
N GLN A 177 -8.73 -7.34 12.58
CA GLN A 177 -9.08 -6.68 11.34
C GLN A 177 -8.03 -6.99 10.26
N VAL A 178 -6.73 -6.90 10.56
CA VAL A 178 -5.70 -7.28 9.58
C VAL A 178 -5.76 -8.78 9.28
N GLY A 179 -5.94 -9.64 10.29
CA GLY A 179 -6.07 -11.08 10.09
C GLY A 179 -7.19 -11.47 9.12
N GLN A 180 -8.41 -10.92 9.26
CA GLN A 180 -9.48 -11.24 8.31
C GLN A 180 -9.34 -10.49 6.98
N ALA A 181 -8.59 -9.37 6.92
CA ALA A 181 -8.26 -8.68 5.66
C ALA A 181 -7.34 -9.55 4.81
N LEU A 182 -6.31 -10.12 5.44
CA LEU A 182 -5.46 -11.12 4.83
C LEU A 182 -6.29 -12.33 4.38
N GLY A 183 -7.25 -12.78 5.19
CA GLY A 183 -8.18 -13.85 4.81
C GLY A 183 -8.97 -13.55 3.53
N ALA A 184 -9.62 -12.39 3.45
CA ALA A 184 -10.38 -11.96 2.27
C ALA A 184 -9.49 -11.81 1.02
N LEU A 185 -8.22 -11.47 1.21
CA LEU A 185 -7.25 -11.36 0.13
C LEU A 185 -6.64 -12.71 -0.30
N GLY A 186 -6.97 -13.82 0.37
CA GLY A 186 -6.39 -15.15 0.11
C GLY A 186 -5.03 -15.41 0.78
N PHE A 187 -4.69 -14.59 1.79
CA PHE A 187 -3.46 -14.62 2.56
C PHE A 187 -3.68 -15.01 4.03
N ALA A 188 -4.73 -15.79 4.33
CA ALA A 188 -5.05 -16.19 5.72
C ALA A 188 -3.86 -16.82 6.48
N ALA A 189 -2.97 -17.53 5.77
CA ALA A 189 -1.78 -18.15 6.34
C ALA A 189 -0.53 -17.25 6.37
N ALA A 190 -0.66 -15.97 5.99
CA ALA A 190 0.47 -15.04 5.92
C ALA A 190 0.99 -14.62 7.30
N ALA A 191 0.10 -14.54 8.30
CA ALA A 191 0.44 -14.20 9.66
C ALA A 191 -0.61 -14.76 10.62
N THR A 192 -0.14 -15.23 11.78
CA THR A 192 -1.01 -15.53 12.90
C THR A 192 -1.37 -14.26 13.66
N TYR A 193 -2.40 -14.32 14.51
CA TYR A 193 -2.73 -13.20 15.40
C TYR A 193 -1.54 -12.78 16.28
N SER A 194 -0.77 -13.75 16.79
CA SER A 194 0.44 -13.48 17.57
C SER A 194 1.50 -12.73 16.76
N ASP A 195 1.68 -13.09 15.49
CA ASP A 195 2.62 -12.40 14.59
C ASP A 195 2.20 -10.94 14.37
N LEU A 196 0.89 -10.71 14.15
CA LEU A 196 0.36 -9.35 13.97
C LEU A 196 0.52 -8.51 15.24
N THR A 197 0.21 -9.04 16.41
CA THR A 197 0.46 -8.31 17.66
C THR A 197 1.95 -8.02 17.90
N SER A 198 2.84 -8.92 17.48
CA SER A 198 4.30 -8.71 17.56
C SER A 198 4.79 -7.64 16.58
N GLU A 199 4.09 -7.46 15.47
CA GLU A 199 4.31 -6.37 14.51
C GLU A 199 3.63 -5.05 14.93
N GLY A 200 3.08 -4.97 16.14
CA GLY A 200 2.59 -3.73 16.73
C GLY A 200 1.12 -3.42 16.46
N PHE A 201 0.36 -4.35 15.88
CA PHE A 201 -1.09 -4.19 15.75
C PHE A 201 -1.76 -4.36 17.13
N PRO A 202 -2.63 -3.43 17.55
CA PRO A 202 -3.34 -3.53 18.82
C PRO A 202 -4.28 -4.74 18.84
N ALA A 203 -4.59 -5.22 20.04
CA ALA A 203 -5.66 -6.20 20.22
C ALA A 203 -7.02 -5.57 19.88
N PRO A 204 -8.01 -6.36 19.42
CA PRO A 204 -9.35 -5.86 19.14
C PRO A 204 -9.92 -5.18 20.37
N ARG A 205 -10.42 -3.96 20.19
CA ARG A 205 -11.15 -3.26 21.25
C ARG A 205 -12.48 -3.99 21.41
N THR A 206 -12.56 -4.87 22.41
CA THR A 206 -13.87 -5.30 22.92
C THR A 206 -14.61 -4.03 23.32
N GLY A 207 -15.85 -3.85 22.89
CA GLY A 207 -16.63 -2.61 22.98
C GLY A 207 -16.95 -2.10 24.39
N SER A 208 -16.10 -2.36 25.39
CA SER A 208 -16.21 -1.90 26.78
C SER A 208 -15.89 -0.42 26.99
N ASP A 209 -15.45 0.31 25.97
CA ASP A 209 -15.39 1.78 26.00
C ASP A 209 -16.68 2.45 25.51
N ALA A 210 -17.72 1.66 25.20
CA ALA A 210 -19.07 2.21 25.21
C ALA A 210 -19.31 2.77 26.63
N PRO A 211 -19.65 4.06 26.79
CA PRO A 211 -20.04 4.59 28.09
C PRO A 211 -21.05 3.62 28.71
N PRO A 212 -20.90 3.26 30.00
CA PRO A 212 -21.85 2.36 30.63
C PRO A 212 -23.26 2.89 30.32
N PRO A 213 -24.19 2.02 29.90
CA PRO A 213 -25.53 2.46 29.58
C PRO A 213 -26.01 3.33 30.74
N PRO A 214 -26.55 4.54 30.47
CA PRO A 214 -26.98 5.44 31.53
C PRO A 214 -27.85 4.63 32.49
N PRO A 215 -27.64 4.75 33.81
CA PRO A 215 -28.32 3.92 34.80
C PRO A 215 -29.80 3.94 34.49
N GLU A 216 -30.33 2.76 34.18
CA GLU A 216 -31.73 2.56 33.83
C GLU A 216 -32.58 3.34 34.85
N PRO A 217 -33.45 4.27 34.41
CA PRO A 217 -34.19 5.11 35.33
C PRO A 217 -34.96 4.20 36.28
N ARG A 218 -34.50 4.17 37.54
CA ARG A 218 -35.10 3.38 38.61
C ARG A 218 -36.61 3.71 38.58
N PRO A 219 -37.49 2.70 38.43
CA PRO A 219 -38.92 2.93 38.37
C PRO A 219 -39.33 3.84 39.53
N ALA A 220 -39.86 5.01 39.21
CA ALA A 220 -40.40 5.89 40.23
C ALA A 220 -41.45 5.09 41.02
N PRO A 221 -41.43 5.13 42.37
CA PRO A 221 -42.48 4.48 43.15
C PRO A 221 -43.83 5.01 42.65
N ALA A 222 -44.69 4.09 42.24
CA ALA A 222 -46.02 4.39 41.74
C ALA A 222 -46.71 5.34 42.73
N SER A 223 -46.94 6.58 42.32
CA SER A 223 -47.88 7.47 43.00
C SER A 223 -49.25 6.83 42.89
N THR A 224 -49.72 6.32 44.02
CA THR A 224 -51.10 5.90 44.26
C THR A 224 -51.99 7.15 44.19
N GLY A 225 -52.40 7.49 42.97
CA GLY A 225 -53.47 8.46 42.72
C GLY A 225 -54.85 7.83 42.98
N PRO A 226 -55.81 8.58 43.56
CA PRO A 226 -57.11 8.04 43.92
C PRO A 226 -58.00 7.76 42.71
N THR A 227 -58.64 6.60 42.77
CA THR A 227 -59.66 6.04 41.89
C THR A 227 -60.86 6.98 41.74
N GLY A 228 -61.09 7.49 40.53
CA GLY A 228 -62.35 8.13 40.14
C GLY A 228 -63.05 7.28 39.06
N PRO A 229 -64.33 6.90 39.24
CA PRO A 229 -65.03 6.06 38.27
C PRO A 229 -65.50 6.90 37.08
N ARG A 230 -65.07 6.55 35.86
CA ARG A 230 -65.62 7.11 34.62
C ARG A 230 -66.37 6.02 33.83
N PRO A 231 -67.64 6.23 33.43
CA PRO A 231 -68.46 5.20 32.78
C PRO A 231 -68.05 4.92 31.34
N ALA A 232 -68.31 3.67 30.94
CA ALA A 232 -68.09 3.09 29.62
C ALA A 232 -68.92 3.77 28.51
N ALA A 233 -68.30 3.90 27.34
CA ALA A 233 -68.98 4.07 26.05
C ALA A 233 -68.32 3.13 25.01
N PRO A 234 -69.08 2.31 24.28
CA PRO A 234 -68.54 1.32 23.35
C PRO A 234 -68.50 1.82 21.89
N ALA A 235 -67.70 1.09 21.10
CA ALA A 235 -67.66 0.96 19.63
C ALA A 235 -66.70 1.90 18.85
N PRO A 236 -66.31 1.57 17.59
CA PRO A 236 -66.60 0.37 16.78
C PRO A 236 -65.35 -0.35 16.21
N MET A 237 -65.55 -1.60 15.81
CA MET A 237 -64.61 -2.42 15.04
C MET A 237 -64.35 -1.81 13.64
N PRO A 238 -63.11 -1.82 13.11
CA PRO A 238 -62.90 -1.59 11.69
C PRO A 238 -63.18 -2.87 10.90
N SER A 239 -64.03 -2.70 9.89
CA SER A 239 -64.54 -3.68 8.94
C SER A 239 -63.45 -4.47 8.23
N ALA A 240 -63.68 -5.78 8.10
CA ALA A 240 -63.00 -6.67 7.17
C ALA A 240 -63.23 -6.20 5.72
N VAL A 241 -62.13 -6.06 4.97
CA VAL A 241 -62.16 -5.79 3.53
C VAL A 241 -62.25 -7.14 2.80
N PRO A 242 -63.19 -7.31 1.84
CA PRO A 242 -63.35 -8.54 1.08
C PRO A 242 -62.26 -8.70 0.01
N LEU A 243 -61.76 -9.93 -0.13
CA LEU A 243 -60.92 -10.37 -1.25
C LEU A 243 -61.70 -10.26 -2.58
N PRO A 244 -61.12 -9.70 -3.65
CA PRO A 244 -61.64 -9.91 -4.99
C PRO A 244 -61.28 -11.33 -5.49
N SER A 245 -62.32 -12.13 -5.72
CA SER A 245 -62.28 -13.36 -6.51
C SER A 245 -62.08 -13.05 -7.99
N GLY A 246 -61.29 -13.90 -8.66
CA GLY A 246 -61.49 -14.23 -10.07
C GLY A 246 -60.70 -13.40 -11.09
N ALA A 247 -59.50 -13.88 -11.43
CA ALA A 247 -58.91 -13.62 -12.75
C ALA A 247 -59.02 -14.90 -13.60
N PRO A 248 -59.45 -14.82 -14.87
CA PRO A 248 -59.68 -15.97 -15.73
C PRO A 248 -58.39 -16.63 -16.21
N ILE A 249 -58.42 -17.96 -16.25
CA ILE A 249 -57.41 -18.84 -16.84
C ILE A 249 -57.40 -18.62 -18.37
N PRO A 250 -56.28 -18.25 -19.01
CA PRO A 250 -56.19 -18.21 -20.47
C PRO A 250 -56.04 -19.63 -21.05
N PRO A 251 -56.56 -19.89 -22.27
CA PRO A 251 -56.50 -21.19 -22.92
C PRO A 251 -55.07 -21.58 -23.36
N PRO A 252 -54.77 -22.88 -23.47
CA PRO A 252 -53.47 -23.34 -23.96
C PRO A 252 -53.47 -23.30 -25.49
N GLY A 253 -52.57 -22.53 -26.09
CA GLY A 253 -52.23 -22.72 -27.51
C GLY A 253 -52.02 -21.43 -28.30
N ALA A 254 -50.75 -21.01 -28.41
CA ALA A 254 -50.14 -20.48 -29.63
C ALA A 254 -48.62 -20.43 -29.40
N GLY A 255 -47.86 -20.94 -30.36
CA GLY A 255 -46.44 -21.26 -30.23
C GLY A 255 -45.54 -20.09 -29.82
N ARG A 256 -44.58 -20.39 -28.95
CA ARG A 256 -43.42 -19.53 -28.72
C ARG A 256 -42.47 -19.65 -29.93
N PRO A 257 -41.98 -18.53 -30.49
CA PRO A 257 -40.87 -18.55 -31.43
C PRO A 257 -39.61 -19.03 -30.71
N MET A 258 -38.93 -19.98 -31.33
CA MET A 258 -37.64 -20.52 -30.92
C MET A 258 -36.59 -19.39 -30.95
N PRO A 259 -35.70 -19.26 -29.96
CA PRO A 259 -34.56 -18.34 -30.06
C PRO A 259 -33.64 -18.79 -31.20
N PRO A 260 -33.07 -17.86 -31.99
CA PRO A 260 -32.13 -18.21 -33.05
C PRO A 260 -30.89 -18.85 -32.41
N GLY A 261 -30.58 -20.07 -32.86
CA GLY A 261 -29.38 -20.78 -32.45
C GLY A 261 -28.09 -20.05 -32.88
N PRO A 262 -26.94 -20.41 -32.29
CA PRO A 262 -25.66 -19.84 -32.68
C PRO A 262 -25.37 -20.18 -34.15
N VAL A 263 -25.31 -19.15 -34.97
CA VAL A 263 -24.90 -19.24 -36.38
C VAL A 263 -23.43 -19.63 -36.39
N ALA A 264 -23.15 -20.85 -36.83
CA ALA A 264 -21.79 -21.29 -37.17
C ALA A 264 -21.25 -20.41 -38.31
N PRO A 265 -20.01 -19.88 -38.22
CA PRO A 265 -19.44 -19.10 -39.30
C PRO A 265 -19.24 -19.99 -40.54
N ALA A 266 -19.80 -19.56 -41.65
CA ALA A 266 -19.60 -20.16 -42.96
C ALA A 266 -18.11 -20.04 -43.38
N PRO A 267 -17.55 -21.03 -44.08
CA PRO A 267 -16.20 -20.95 -44.60
C PRO A 267 -16.12 -19.86 -45.68
N ALA A 268 -15.31 -18.84 -45.42
CA ALA A 268 -14.98 -17.83 -46.41
C ALA A 268 -14.33 -18.51 -47.63
N SER A 269 -15.01 -18.39 -48.77
CA SER A 269 -14.49 -18.77 -50.07
C SER A 269 -13.25 -17.93 -50.39
N GLY A 270 -12.22 -18.61 -50.86
CA GLY A 270 -10.86 -18.09 -50.96
C GLY A 270 -10.72 -16.87 -51.86
N ALA A 271 -10.06 -15.84 -51.31
CA ALA A 271 -9.21 -14.98 -52.09
C ALA A 271 -7.87 -15.71 -52.29
N ALA A 272 -7.51 -15.95 -53.56
CA ALA A 272 -6.26 -16.55 -53.96
C ALA A 272 -5.08 -15.75 -53.40
N VAL A 273 -4.30 -16.39 -52.53
CA VAL A 273 -2.98 -15.89 -52.11
C VAL A 273 -2.04 -16.05 -53.31
N PRO A 274 -1.33 -15.00 -53.77
CA PRO A 274 -0.31 -15.15 -54.79
C PRO A 274 0.81 -16.07 -54.26
N ILE A 275 1.12 -17.10 -55.04
CA ILE A 275 2.26 -17.99 -54.82
C ILE A 275 3.54 -17.13 -54.84
N PRO A 276 4.39 -17.15 -53.80
CA PRO A 276 5.68 -16.50 -53.86
C PRO A 276 6.60 -17.23 -54.84
N THR A 277 7.01 -16.52 -55.88
CA THR A 277 8.01 -16.95 -56.86
C THR A 277 9.34 -17.28 -56.16
N PRO A 278 10.00 -18.41 -56.47
CA PRO A 278 11.35 -18.68 -56.01
C PRO A 278 12.38 -17.97 -56.91
N GLY A 279 13.33 -17.28 -56.29
CA GLY A 279 14.66 -17.08 -56.87
C GLY A 279 14.98 -15.68 -57.39
N GLY A 280 15.65 -14.90 -56.55
CA GLY A 280 16.59 -13.86 -56.96
C GLY A 280 17.77 -13.86 -55.98
N PRO A 281 19.04 -13.90 -56.44
CA PRO A 281 20.20 -13.85 -55.55
C PRO A 281 20.24 -12.49 -54.85
N GLY A 282 19.99 -12.50 -53.54
CA GLY A 282 20.10 -11.30 -52.71
C GLY A 282 21.53 -10.75 -52.70
N PRO A 283 21.71 -9.42 -52.68
CA PRO A 283 23.03 -8.80 -52.61
C PRO A 283 23.76 -9.24 -51.34
N ALA A 284 25.04 -9.57 -51.49
CA ALA A 284 25.91 -10.01 -50.41
C ALA A 284 25.92 -9.00 -49.25
N PRO A 285 26.02 -9.48 -47.99
CA PRO A 285 26.11 -8.62 -46.83
C PRO A 285 27.32 -7.70 -46.92
N VAL A 286 27.08 -6.40 -46.79
CA VAL A 286 28.12 -5.37 -46.75
C VAL A 286 28.98 -5.63 -45.50
N PRO A 287 30.31 -5.76 -45.63
CA PRO A 287 31.19 -5.97 -44.49
C PRO A 287 31.17 -4.75 -43.56
N PRO A 288 31.28 -4.95 -42.23
CA PRO A 288 31.34 -3.86 -41.29
C PRO A 288 32.56 -2.96 -41.55
N PRO A 289 32.44 -1.63 -41.33
CA PRO A 289 33.54 -0.71 -41.56
C PRO A 289 34.76 -1.07 -40.68
N PRO A 290 36.00 -0.88 -41.20
CA PRO A 290 37.21 -1.18 -40.46
C PRO A 290 37.28 -0.34 -39.19
N ARG A 291 37.56 -0.99 -38.06
CA ARG A 291 37.82 -0.30 -36.79
C ARG A 291 39.02 0.63 -36.97
N PRO A 292 38.93 1.89 -36.51
CA PRO A 292 40.07 2.80 -36.55
C PRO A 292 41.23 2.25 -35.71
N PRO A 293 42.49 2.43 -36.14
CA PRO A 293 43.64 1.98 -35.39
C PRO A 293 43.73 2.73 -34.06
N LEU A 294 43.89 1.98 -32.97
CA LEU A 294 44.27 2.48 -31.66
C LEU A 294 45.59 3.24 -31.82
N SER A 295 45.53 4.56 -31.73
CA SER A 295 46.71 5.41 -31.64
C SER A 295 47.46 5.09 -30.34
N PRO A 296 48.77 4.73 -30.40
CA PRO A 296 49.62 4.75 -29.24
C PRO A 296 50.18 6.16 -29.09
N GLN A 297 49.97 6.78 -27.91
CA GLN A 297 50.86 7.73 -27.24
C GLN A 297 50.04 8.71 -26.39
N TYR A 298 50.31 8.73 -25.08
CA TYR A 298 51.05 9.82 -24.47
C TYR A 298 51.55 9.37 -23.09
N VAL A 299 52.83 9.03 -23.05
CA VAL A 299 53.62 9.01 -21.82
C VAL A 299 53.97 10.47 -21.54
N ALA A 300 53.47 11.04 -20.45
CA ALA A 300 53.91 12.35 -19.97
C ALA A 300 53.91 12.41 -18.45
N ALA A 301 55.14 12.52 -17.92
CA ALA A 301 55.55 13.28 -16.75
C ALA A 301 54.81 13.01 -15.42
N ALA A 302 55.41 12.12 -14.63
CA ALA A 302 55.26 12.09 -13.18
C ALA A 302 55.75 13.43 -12.57
N SER A 303 54.83 14.16 -11.94
CA SER A 303 55.15 15.16 -10.93
C SER A 303 54.81 14.59 -9.57
N GLY A 304 55.79 14.60 -8.67
CA GLY A 304 55.77 13.88 -7.41
C GLY A 304 54.67 14.34 -6.46
N TYR A 305 54.00 13.34 -5.88
CA TYR A 305 53.51 13.43 -4.50
C TYR A 305 54.01 12.19 -3.77
N ALA A 306 54.87 12.43 -2.79
CA ALA A 306 55.41 11.43 -1.89
C ALA A 306 54.27 10.81 -1.07
N ALA A 307 54.19 9.48 -1.08
CA ALA A 307 53.37 8.74 -0.14
C ALA A 307 54.00 8.81 1.27
N PRO A 308 53.22 9.01 2.34
CA PRO A 308 53.76 8.90 3.70
C PRO A 308 54.15 7.43 3.99
N PRO A 309 55.17 7.21 4.84
CA PRO A 309 55.63 5.88 5.18
C PRO A 309 54.55 5.10 5.94
N ARG A 310 54.30 3.85 5.52
CA ARG A 310 53.54 2.86 6.29
C ARG A 310 54.36 2.50 7.53
N GLU A 311 53.91 2.95 8.69
CA GLU A 311 54.33 2.40 9.98
C GLU A 311 53.78 0.97 10.13
N SER A 312 54.69 0.03 10.34
CA SER A 312 54.41 -1.33 10.75
C SER A 312 53.76 -1.33 12.15
N PRO A 313 52.69 -2.10 12.41
CA PRO A 313 52.15 -2.21 13.75
C PRO A 313 53.12 -2.98 14.67
N PRO A 314 53.28 -2.56 15.94
CA PRO A 314 54.14 -3.24 16.90
C PRO A 314 53.52 -4.56 17.39
N THR A 315 54.40 -5.55 17.51
CA THR A 315 54.18 -6.85 18.16
C THR A 315 53.69 -6.66 19.59
N ALA A 316 52.50 -7.19 19.90
CA ALA A 316 51.96 -7.17 21.25
C ALA A 316 52.71 -8.16 22.16
N PRO A 317 52.94 -7.82 23.45
CA PRO A 317 53.61 -8.70 24.40
C PRO A 317 52.69 -9.83 24.89
N THR A 318 53.24 -11.04 24.85
CA THR A 318 52.75 -12.24 25.53
C THR A 318 52.67 -12.00 27.03
N TYR A 319 51.44 -11.92 27.57
CA TYR A 319 51.18 -11.97 29.00
C TYR A 319 50.76 -13.37 29.42
N GLY A 320 51.40 -13.86 30.49
CA GLY A 320 51.28 -15.20 31.03
C GLY A 320 49.90 -15.53 31.59
N ALA A 321 49.58 -16.82 31.48
CA ALA A 321 48.41 -17.45 32.09
C ALA A 321 48.57 -17.55 33.62
N PRO A 322 47.54 -17.21 34.41
CA PRO A 322 47.44 -17.69 35.78
C PRO A 322 46.87 -19.12 35.78
N GLN A 323 47.63 -20.01 36.42
CA GLN A 323 47.19 -21.34 36.82
C GLN A 323 46.01 -21.22 37.80
N SER A 324 45.02 -22.10 37.66
CA SER A 324 44.04 -22.37 38.71
C SER A 324 43.85 -23.87 38.88
N PRO A 325 43.57 -24.33 40.12
CA PRO A 325 43.81 -25.70 40.54
C PRO A 325 42.61 -26.60 40.26
N GLY A 326 42.89 -27.89 40.14
CA GLY A 326 41.96 -28.90 39.68
C GLY A 326 40.77 -29.18 40.57
N THR A 327 39.76 -29.77 39.94
CA THR A 327 38.83 -30.70 40.56
C THR A 327 38.65 -31.88 39.62
N ALA A 328 38.85 -33.07 40.18
CA ALA A 328 38.81 -34.35 39.51
C ALA A 328 37.39 -34.73 39.10
N GLN A 329 37.20 -35.19 37.86
CA GLN A 329 36.11 -36.10 37.50
C GLN A 329 36.59 -37.13 36.48
N GLN A 330 36.19 -38.38 36.74
CA GLN A 330 36.69 -39.60 36.14
C GLN A 330 36.26 -39.81 34.67
N PRO A 331 37.01 -40.62 33.90
CA PRO A 331 36.66 -40.96 32.53
C PRO A 331 35.64 -42.11 32.48
N TYR A 332 34.46 -41.86 31.90
CA TYR A 332 33.64 -42.92 31.32
C TYR A 332 34.11 -43.19 29.90
N ALA A 333 34.66 -44.39 29.68
CA ALA A 333 34.99 -44.90 28.36
C ALA A 333 33.70 -45.15 27.56
N SER A 334 33.54 -44.44 26.45
CA SER A 334 32.52 -44.74 25.43
C SER A 334 33.15 -45.58 24.32
N PRO A 335 32.48 -46.65 23.83
CA PRO A 335 33.01 -47.51 22.78
C PRO A 335 33.06 -46.79 21.41
N PRO A 336 33.97 -47.22 20.51
CA PRO A 336 34.19 -46.56 19.22
C PRO A 336 32.99 -46.74 18.29
N GLN A 337 32.36 -45.63 17.88
CA GLN A 337 31.39 -45.58 16.79
C GLN A 337 32.15 -45.48 15.45
N PRO A 338 31.98 -46.41 14.50
CA PRO A 338 32.62 -46.34 13.21
C PRO A 338 31.68 -45.62 12.23
N TYR A 339 31.74 -44.29 12.16
CA TYR A 339 31.43 -43.46 10.97
C TYR A 339 31.53 -41.98 11.36
N SER A 340 32.68 -41.36 11.12
CA SER A 340 32.85 -39.91 11.20
C SER A 340 32.96 -39.35 9.79
N VAL A 341 31.86 -38.75 9.33
CA VAL A 341 31.82 -37.89 8.15
C VAL A 341 32.63 -36.62 8.47
N PRO A 342 33.52 -36.14 7.57
CA PRO A 342 34.25 -34.89 7.79
C PRO A 342 33.27 -33.72 7.86
N PHE A 343 32.99 -33.24 9.06
CA PHE A 343 32.30 -31.95 9.23
C PHE A 343 33.32 -30.85 9.00
N ASP A 344 33.08 -30.05 7.96
CA ASP A 344 33.73 -28.75 7.79
C ASP A 344 33.59 -27.94 9.09
N PRO A 345 34.67 -27.31 9.58
CA PRO A 345 34.64 -26.56 10.82
C PRO A 345 33.61 -25.43 10.71
N ARG A 346 32.64 -25.47 11.62
CA ARG A 346 31.62 -24.45 11.82
C ARG A 346 32.31 -23.08 11.92
N PRO A 347 31.93 -22.08 11.10
CA PRO A 347 32.52 -20.74 11.19
C PRO A 347 32.32 -20.17 12.59
N PRO A 348 33.32 -19.48 13.16
CA PRO A 348 33.24 -18.91 14.50
C PRO A 348 32.08 -17.92 14.58
N ALA A 349 31.30 -18.01 15.66
CA ALA A 349 30.20 -17.09 15.93
C ALA A 349 30.72 -15.64 15.96
N PRO A 350 30.03 -14.68 15.35
CA PRO A 350 30.45 -13.28 15.40
C PRO A 350 30.44 -12.80 16.84
N VAL A 351 31.60 -12.32 17.30
CA VAL A 351 31.77 -11.66 18.59
C VAL A 351 30.86 -10.43 18.61
N ARG A 352 29.79 -10.47 19.43
CA ARG A 352 28.97 -9.30 19.72
C ARG A 352 29.82 -8.31 20.51
N THR A 353 30.41 -7.35 19.82
CA THR A 353 30.99 -6.16 20.45
C THR A 353 29.86 -5.34 21.06
N HIS A 354 29.65 -5.51 22.36
CA HIS A 354 28.85 -4.58 23.14
C HIS A 354 29.53 -3.20 23.12
N SER A 355 29.10 -2.31 22.23
CA SER A 355 29.45 -0.89 22.29
C SER A 355 28.75 -0.24 23.48
N ARG A 356 29.35 -0.42 24.67
CA ARG A 356 29.11 0.46 25.83
C ARG A 356 29.74 1.82 25.51
N GLY A 357 28.98 2.62 24.78
CA GLY A 357 29.32 3.98 24.40
C GLY A 357 28.05 4.80 24.23
N ARG A 358 27.14 4.77 25.22
CA ARG A 358 26.11 5.82 25.38
C ARG A 358 26.82 7.10 25.82
N GLY A 359 27.57 7.67 24.88
CA GLY A 359 28.29 8.92 25.03
C GLY A 359 27.32 10.09 25.01
N ILE A 360 27.75 11.16 25.65
CA ILE A 360 27.10 12.45 25.91
C ILE A 360 26.61 13.19 24.63
N ALA A 361 26.83 12.60 23.44
CA ALA A 361 26.49 13.14 22.14
C ALA A 361 25.01 13.58 21.96
N PRO A 362 23.97 12.82 22.38
CA PRO A 362 22.59 13.28 22.18
C PRO A 362 22.23 14.48 23.07
N LEU A 363 22.87 14.63 24.24
CA LEU A 363 22.66 15.79 25.11
C LEU A 363 23.32 17.06 24.55
N VAL A 364 24.49 16.93 23.91
CA VAL A 364 25.16 18.08 23.27
C VAL A 364 24.36 18.57 22.06
N VAL A 365 23.82 17.66 21.25
CA VAL A 365 22.97 18.01 20.09
C VAL A 365 21.68 18.69 20.55
N LEU A 366 21.04 18.19 21.61
CA LEU A 366 19.83 18.80 22.18
C LEU A 366 20.10 20.21 22.71
N ALA A 367 21.19 20.40 23.47
CA ALA A 367 21.57 21.70 24.01
C ALA A 367 21.82 22.73 22.90
N LEU A 368 22.48 22.31 21.81
CA LEU A 368 22.78 23.18 20.69
C LEU A 368 21.51 23.60 19.91
N LEU A 369 20.54 22.69 19.80
CA LEU A 369 19.24 22.97 19.16
C LEU A 369 18.41 23.98 19.98
N VAL A 370 18.42 23.85 21.32
CA VAL A 370 17.74 24.82 22.22
C VAL A 370 18.35 26.21 22.10
N VAL A 371 19.69 26.31 22.02
CA VAL A 371 20.37 27.59 21.81
C VAL A 371 19.94 28.21 20.49
N ILE A 372 19.95 27.47 19.38
CA ILE A 372 19.56 27.99 18.05
C ILE A 372 18.12 28.53 18.06
N LEU A 373 17.17 27.80 18.67
CA LEU A 373 15.78 28.25 18.77
C LEU A 373 15.64 29.52 19.62
N ALA A 374 16.37 29.62 20.73
CA ALA A 374 16.36 30.82 21.56
C ALA A 374 16.93 32.04 20.82
N THR A 375 18.01 31.87 20.06
CA THR A 375 18.58 32.96 19.23
C THR A 375 17.61 33.38 18.14
N ALA A 376 16.96 32.42 17.46
CA ALA A 376 15.98 32.72 16.42
C ALA A 376 14.79 33.53 16.97
N ALA A 377 14.26 33.15 18.14
CA ALA A 377 13.16 33.86 18.79
C ALA A 377 13.52 35.31 19.15
N LEU A 378 14.76 35.55 19.62
CA LEU A 378 15.27 36.89 19.93
C LEU A 378 15.48 37.74 18.67
N CYS A 379 15.85 37.12 17.54
CA CYS A 379 16.07 37.83 16.28
C CYS A 379 14.76 38.16 15.53
N THR A 380 13.65 37.46 15.77
CA THR A 380 12.37 37.70 15.06
C THR A 380 11.42 38.67 15.77
N GLY A 381 11.74 39.11 17.00
CA GLY A 381 10.84 39.89 17.86
C GLY A 381 10.89 41.41 17.72
N GLY A 382 10.98 41.99 16.52
CA GLY A 382 11.08 43.45 16.39
C GLY A 382 10.75 44.05 15.04
N SER A 383 9.46 44.11 14.67
CA SER A 383 8.96 45.04 13.63
C SER A 383 7.43 45.04 13.54
N THR A 384 6.74 45.61 14.53
CA THR A 384 5.36 46.09 14.33
C THR A 384 5.40 47.59 14.02
N ARG A 385 5.57 47.93 12.74
CA ARG A 385 5.26 49.28 12.25
C ARG A 385 3.77 49.35 11.90
N PRO A 386 2.99 50.28 12.48
CA PRO A 386 1.63 50.51 12.07
C PRO A 386 1.62 51.18 10.69
N THR A 387 1.06 50.49 9.70
CA THR A 387 0.81 51.04 8.36
C THR A 387 -0.37 52.03 8.43
N PRO A 388 -0.22 53.29 7.95
CA PRO A 388 -1.32 54.23 7.91
C PRO A 388 -2.27 53.91 6.76
N ALA A 389 -3.57 53.90 7.08
CA ALA A 389 -4.65 53.73 6.13
C ALA A 389 -4.69 54.88 5.12
N HIS A 390 -4.78 54.55 3.83
CA HIS A 390 -5.15 55.48 2.76
C HIS A 390 -6.57 55.14 2.29
N PRO A 391 -7.50 56.12 2.22
CA PRO A 391 -8.82 55.92 1.65
C PRO A 391 -8.74 56.13 0.13
N GLY A 392 -9.08 55.10 -0.64
CA GLY A 392 -9.18 55.15 -2.10
C GLY A 392 -10.55 54.63 -2.57
N PRO A 393 -11.14 55.21 -3.63
CA PRO A 393 -12.58 55.28 -3.80
C PRO A 393 -13.16 54.21 -4.72
N GLY A 394 -14.42 53.88 -4.44
CA GLY A 394 -15.47 53.41 -5.34
C GLY A 394 -15.06 52.61 -6.58
N ALA A 395 -15.20 51.30 -6.51
CA ALA A 395 -15.39 50.44 -7.68
C ALA A 395 -16.69 49.67 -7.51
N SER A 396 -17.66 50.07 -8.32
CA SER A 396 -18.99 49.49 -8.51
C SER A 396 -18.92 48.00 -8.86
N THR A 397 -19.62 47.19 -8.08
CA THR A 397 -19.86 45.76 -8.31
C THR A 397 -20.96 45.60 -9.36
N PRO A 398 -20.74 44.90 -10.50
CA PRO A 398 -21.85 44.43 -11.30
C PRO A 398 -22.52 43.25 -10.58
N ALA A 399 -23.83 43.37 -10.39
CA ALA A 399 -24.67 42.31 -9.88
C ALA A 399 -24.69 41.14 -10.88
N SER A 400 -24.00 40.04 -10.55
CA SER A 400 -24.16 38.77 -11.24
C SER A 400 -25.47 38.14 -10.78
N THR A 401 -26.50 38.26 -11.61
CA THR A 401 -27.74 37.49 -11.51
C THR A 401 -27.43 36.04 -11.89
N SER A 402 -27.33 35.15 -10.91
CA SER A 402 -27.26 33.71 -11.15
C SER A 402 -28.65 33.19 -11.49
N THR A 403 -28.84 32.87 -12.76
CA THR A 403 -30.02 32.13 -13.24
C THR A 403 -29.96 30.71 -12.69
N PHE A 404 -30.81 30.41 -11.72
CA PHE A 404 -30.98 29.08 -11.15
C PHE A 404 -31.74 28.21 -12.18
N THR A 405 -31.01 27.38 -12.93
CA THR A 405 -31.63 26.29 -13.71
C THR A 405 -32.02 25.19 -12.74
N THR A 406 -33.32 25.03 -12.53
CA THR A 406 -33.93 23.92 -11.80
C THR A 406 -33.65 22.63 -12.58
N ALA A 407 -32.81 21.76 -12.01
CA ALA A 407 -32.59 20.43 -12.56
C ALA A 407 -33.90 19.61 -12.49
N PRO A 408 -34.25 18.85 -13.54
CA PRO A 408 -35.46 18.04 -13.53
C PRO A 408 -35.38 16.97 -12.44
N GLU A 409 -36.43 16.95 -11.63
CA GLU A 409 -36.66 16.04 -10.52
C GLU A 409 -36.60 14.58 -11.02
N ARG A 410 -35.51 13.89 -10.68
CA ARG A 410 -35.29 12.49 -11.03
C ARG A 410 -36.20 11.65 -10.14
N THR A 411 -37.38 11.32 -10.66
CA THR A 411 -38.30 10.37 -10.04
C THR A 411 -37.62 8.99 -10.04
N ILE A 412 -36.97 8.64 -8.93
CA ILE A 412 -36.45 7.29 -8.69
C ILE A 412 -37.65 6.47 -8.17
N PRO A 413 -38.12 5.45 -8.89
CA PRO A 413 -39.13 4.56 -8.35
C PRO A 413 -38.54 3.83 -7.13
N GLN A 414 -39.18 3.96 -5.97
CA GLN A 414 -38.87 3.13 -4.82
C GLN A 414 -39.28 1.70 -5.11
N GLN A 415 -38.38 0.93 -5.74
CA GLN A 415 -38.46 -0.51 -5.69
C GLN A 415 -37.90 -0.95 -4.33
N THR A 416 -38.80 -1.13 -3.37
CA THR A 416 -38.54 -1.89 -2.15
C THR A 416 -38.14 -3.30 -2.59
N ALA A 417 -36.85 -3.64 -2.47
CA ALA A 417 -36.39 -5.00 -2.69
C ALA A 417 -37.15 -5.93 -1.73
N GLY A 418 -37.89 -6.89 -2.28
CA GLY A 418 -38.54 -7.93 -1.49
C GLY A 418 -37.49 -8.73 -0.69
N PRO A 419 -37.90 -9.36 0.42
CA PRO A 419 -37.00 -10.13 1.27
C PRO A 419 -36.23 -11.18 0.45
N ALA A 420 -34.91 -11.18 0.56
CA ALA A 420 -34.05 -12.15 -0.08
C ALA A 420 -34.32 -13.56 0.50
N CYS A 421 -34.99 -14.42 -0.27
CA CYS A 421 -35.09 -15.86 0.04
C CYS A 421 -33.73 -16.51 -0.21
N TYR A 422 -33.16 -17.13 0.83
CA TYR A 422 -31.98 -17.99 0.67
C TYR A 422 -32.42 -19.39 0.23
N PRO A 423 -31.60 -20.10 -0.59
CA PRO A 423 -31.89 -21.48 -0.93
C PRO A 423 -31.98 -22.28 0.39
N PHE A 424 -33.05 -23.08 0.52
CA PHE A 424 -33.45 -23.91 1.67
C PHE A 424 -34.38 -23.29 2.73
N GLN A 425 -34.90 -22.06 2.56
CA GLN A 425 -35.98 -21.59 3.45
C GLN A 425 -37.35 -22.19 3.06
N PRO A 426 -38.06 -22.87 3.98
CA PRO A 426 -39.38 -23.42 3.71
C PRO A 426 -40.39 -22.28 3.52
N GLY A 427 -41.04 -22.23 2.34
CA GLY A 427 -42.10 -21.26 2.03
C GLY A 427 -41.85 -20.36 0.81
N CYS A 428 -40.70 -20.44 0.14
CA CYS A 428 -40.49 -19.73 -1.12
C CYS A 428 -40.94 -20.62 -2.31
N PRO A 429 -41.71 -20.08 -3.29
CA PRO A 429 -42.14 -20.85 -4.45
C PRO A 429 -40.93 -21.22 -5.32
N GLY A 430 -40.84 -22.49 -5.71
CA GLY A 430 -39.77 -23.05 -6.55
C GLY A 430 -39.95 -22.82 -8.04
#